data_AF-A0A9E3VPW5-F1
#
_entry.id   AF-A0A9E3VPW5-F1
#
_cell.length_a   1.000
_cell.length_b   1.000
_cell.length_c   1.000
_cell.angle_alpha   90.00
_cell.angle_beta   90.00
_cell.angle_gamma   90.00
#
_symmetry.space_group_name_H-M   'P 1'
#
loop_
_entity.id
_entity.type
_entity.pdbx_description
1 polymer ?
#
loop_
_entity_poly.entity_id
_entity_poly.type
_entity_poly.pdbx_seq_one_letter_code
_entity_poly.pdbx_strand_id
1 'polypeptide(L)'
;MRAHIAIICLSIPLVWGVWGCGRDVAPPKTVVYAAKEETAEPDAVRELNKELARMAAETPHETPPPLGPPVREEQPAPEEPPKEPEPPKTIEELGAEVTALRTEIRRLQDSVNETLDLLVADLHDENQRLRAEVERLSSAAPEKARIERGAIPMPGGDVVAEVEKQAAATPDAPLEPAPEGPPKVEVLKEWGRTAEEAKELGPNVSSLKGMILAAPAQLTDEQLAELGRNLYNEYAAYEAVVIDVFDDVEAARDYAERNIKSGEHHVLRIAKHRSTNDDPILLTRGGKNLPVSQ
;
A
#
# COMPACT_ATOMS: atom_id res chain seq x y z
N MET A 1 3.09 25.39 49.88
CA MET A 1 4.32 25.88 49.22
C MET A 1 4.03 25.96 47.73
N ARG A 2 3.93 27.18 47.19
CA ARG A 2 3.60 27.41 45.77
C ARG A 2 4.91 27.56 45.00
N ALA A 3 5.17 26.66 44.06
CA ALA A 3 6.33 26.72 43.18
C ALA A 3 6.00 27.57 41.94
N HIS A 4 6.76 28.63 41.73
CA HIS A 4 6.73 29.45 40.52
C HIS A 4 7.50 28.73 39.40
N ILE A 5 6.85 28.56 38.24
CA ILE A 5 7.51 28.16 37.00
C ILE A 5 7.81 29.45 36.24
N ALA A 6 9.11 29.72 36.05
CA ALA A 6 9.61 30.86 35.30
C ALA A 6 9.59 30.52 33.79
N ILE A 7 8.93 31.39 33.02
CA ILE A 7 8.90 31.36 31.56
C ILE A 7 10.16 32.08 31.06
N ILE A 8 11.03 31.37 30.36
CA ILE A 8 12.21 31.95 29.69
C ILE A 8 11.78 32.35 28.28
N CYS A 9 11.60 33.65 28.06
CA CYS A 9 11.47 34.24 26.73
C CYS A 9 12.85 34.36 26.09
N LEU A 10 13.12 33.57 25.05
CA LEU A 10 14.27 33.75 24.16
C LEU A 10 13.90 34.73 23.05
N SER A 11 14.49 35.93 23.11
CA SER A 11 14.40 36.96 22.10
C SER A 11 15.33 36.64 20.93
N ILE A 12 14.76 36.34 19.76
CA ILE A 12 15.52 36.25 18.50
C ILE A 12 15.53 37.65 17.85
N PRO A 13 16.70 38.22 17.52
CA PRO A 13 16.77 39.51 16.83
C PRO A 13 16.32 39.40 15.37
N LEU A 14 15.32 40.22 15.03
CA LEU A 14 14.88 40.54 13.68
C LEU A 14 16.01 41.26 12.92
N VAL A 15 16.55 40.60 11.88
CA VAL A 15 17.37 41.26 10.87
C VAL A 15 16.44 41.98 9.90
N TRP A 16 16.47 43.31 9.97
CA TRP A 16 15.88 44.20 8.98
C TRP A 16 16.75 44.21 7.73
N GLY A 17 16.19 43.75 6.60
CA GLY A 17 16.85 43.76 5.30
C GLY A 17 15.96 44.39 4.23
N VAL A 18 16.19 45.68 4.00
CA VAL A 18 16.12 46.40 2.71
C VAL A 18 14.79 46.38 1.92
N TRP A 19 14.15 47.54 1.97
CA TRP A 19 13.17 48.07 1.01
C TRP A 19 13.64 47.95 -0.46
N GLY A 20 12.88 47.23 -1.27
CA GLY A 20 12.85 47.38 -2.73
C GLY A 20 11.53 48.03 -3.16
N CYS A 21 11.62 49.21 -3.75
CA CYS A 21 10.48 49.97 -4.26
C CYS A 21 9.74 49.26 -5.41
N GLY A 22 8.40 49.33 -5.36
CA GLY A 22 7.59 49.71 -6.52
C GLY A 22 7.17 48.61 -7.49
N ARG A 23 6.04 47.97 -7.20
CA ARG A 23 5.03 47.64 -8.21
C ARG A 23 3.68 47.41 -7.52
N ASP A 24 2.79 48.41 -7.62
CA ASP A 24 1.37 48.27 -7.34
C ASP A 24 0.78 47.28 -8.34
N VAL A 25 0.78 46.00 -7.99
CA VAL A 25 -0.02 44.98 -8.69
C VAL A 25 -1.32 44.87 -7.91
N ALA A 26 -2.40 45.41 -8.47
CA ALA A 26 -3.73 45.23 -7.94
C ALA A 26 -4.01 43.72 -7.75
N PRO A 27 -4.54 43.28 -6.60
CA PRO A 27 -4.85 41.88 -6.39
C PRO A 27 -5.85 41.44 -7.48
N PRO A 28 -5.62 40.32 -8.16
CA PRO A 28 -6.61 39.79 -9.09
C PRO A 28 -7.89 39.53 -8.30
N LYS A 29 -9.00 40.08 -8.79
CA LYS A 29 -10.34 39.80 -8.25
C LYS A 29 -10.57 38.30 -8.36
N THR A 30 -10.47 37.59 -7.25
CA THR A 30 -10.82 36.18 -7.15
C THR A 30 -12.32 36.06 -7.39
N VAL A 31 -12.69 35.72 -8.63
CA VAL A 31 -14.06 35.31 -8.94
C VAL A 31 -14.21 33.92 -8.35
N VAL A 32 -14.78 33.87 -7.13
CA VAL A 32 -15.20 32.61 -6.51
C VAL A 32 -16.37 32.09 -7.32
N TYR A 33 -16.09 31.24 -8.31
CA TYR A 33 -17.12 30.43 -8.92
C TYR A 33 -17.54 29.37 -7.91
N ALA A 34 -18.74 29.51 -7.35
CA ALA A 34 -19.41 28.44 -6.64
C ALA A 34 -19.77 27.36 -7.68
N ALA A 35 -18.82 26.49 -7.98
CA ALA A 35 -19.08 25.25 -8.70
C ALA A 35 -19.92 24.38 -7.78
N LYS A 36 -21.23 24.35 -8.04
CA LYS A 36 -22.13 23.37 -7.47
C LYS A 36 -21.75 22.03 -8.10
N GLU A 37 -20.88 21.28 -7.45
CA GLU A 37 -20.58 19.89 -7.79
C GLU A 37 -21.85 19.07 -7.57
N GLU A 38 -22.69 19.03 -8.60
CA GLU A 38 -23.72 18.02 -8.74
C GLU A 38 -23.00 16.73 -9.12
N THR A 39 -22.57 15.99 -8.10
CA THR A 39 -22.04 14.63 -8.23
C THR A 39 -23.16 13.75 -8.77
N ALA A 40 -23.31 13.74 -10.08
CA ALA A 40 -24.10 12.73 -10.76
C ALA A 40 -23.42 11.39 -10.49
N GLU A 41 -24.05 10.59 -9.63
CA GLU A 41 -23.67 9.19 -9.43
C GLU A 41 -23.63 8.52 -10.81
N PRO A 42 -22.49 7.94 -11.22
CA PRO A 42 -22.39 7.35 -12.55
C PRO A 42 -23.44 6.24 -12.69
N ASP A 43 -24.10 6.16 -13.84
CA ASP A 43 -25.19 5.22 -14.10
C ASP A 43 -24.83 3.77 -13.76
N ALA A 44 -23.54 3.42 -13.85
CA ALA A 44 -22.98 2.14 -13.42
C ALA A 44 -23.18 1.84 -11.92
N VAL A 45 -22.99 2.81 -11.03
CA VAL A 45 -23.22 2.66 -9.58
C VAL A 45 -24.71 2.49 -9.29
N ARG A 46 -25.56 3.16 -10.07
CA ARG A 46 -27.01 3.05 -9.95
C ARG A 46 -27.53 1.66 -10.37
N GLU A 47 -26.96 1.07 -11.41
CA GLU A 47 -27.26 -0.31 -11.82
C GLU A 47 -26.69 -1.34 -10.83
N LEU A 48 -25.48 -1.11 -10.30
CA LEU A 48 -24.91 -2.00 -9.27
C LEU A 48 -25.78 -2.01 -7.99
N ASN A 49 -26.27 -0.85 -7.55
CA ASN A 49 -27.16 -0.75 -6.40
C ASN A 49 -28.52 -1.42 -6.65
N LYS A 50 -29.00 -1.42 -7.90
CA LYS A 50 -30.21 -2.18 -8.29
C LYS A 50 -29.99 -3.68 -8.24
N GLU A 51 -28.86 -4.18 -8.75
CA GLU A 51 -28.48 -5.59 -8.68
C GLU A 51 -28.34 -6.04 -7.21
N LEU A 52 -27.67 -5.24 -6.38
CA LEU A 52 -27.53 -5.52 -4.95
C LEU A 52 -28.90 -5.62 -4.25
N ALA A 53 -29.83 -4.72 -4.60
CA ALA A 53 -31.19 -4.75 -4.07
C ALA A 53 -32.01 -5.96 -4.57
N ARG A 54 -31.77 -6.43 -5.80
CA ARG A 54 -32.37 -7.68 -6.31
C ARG A 54 -31.84 -8.90 -5.58
N MET A 55 -30.53 -9.00 -5.39
CA MET A 55 -29.95 -10.10 -4.61
C MET A 55 -30.47 -10.09 -3.17
N ALA A 56 -30.54 -8.92 -2.53
CA ALA A 56 -31.11 -8.80 -1.19
C ALA A 56 -32.58 -9.24 -1.13
N ALA A 57 -33.36 -9.02 -2.20
CA ALA A 57 -34.74 -9.47 -2.30
C ALA A 57 -34.89 -10.96 -2.64
N GLU A 58 -33.91 -11.58 -3.29
CA GLU A 58 -33.89 -13.01 -3.62
C GLU A 58 -33.29 -13.88 -2.51
N THR A 59 -32.50 -13.29 -1.60
CA THR A 59 -32.15 -13.98 -0.35
C THR A 59 -33.44 -14.25 0.42
N PRO A 60 -33.80 -15.52 0.70
CA PRO A 60 -34.94 -15.81 1.55
C PRO A 60 -34.64 -15.17 2.90
N HIS A 61 -35.36 -14.10 3.21
CA HIS A 61 -35.38 -13.55 4.55
C HIS A 61 -35.96 -14.69 5.41
N GLU A 62 -35.09 -15.44 6.10
CA GLU A 62 -35.53 -16.29 7.20
C GLU A 62 -36.35 -15.37 8.08
N THR A 63 -37.67 -15.54 7.98
CA THR A 63 -38.60 -14.81 8.82
C THR A 63 -38.20 -15.26 10.22
N PRO A 64 -37.72 -14.36 11.09
CA PRO A 64 -37.42 -14.75 12.46
C PRO A 64 -38.67 -15.46 12.96
N PRO A 65 -38.53 -16.70 13.48
CA PRO A 65 -39.65 -17.54 13.81
C PRO A 65 -40.63 -16.68 14.63
N PRO A 66 -41.94 -16.75 14.34
CA PRO A 66 -42.92 -15.91 15.02
C PRO A 66 -42.65 -16.02 16.50
N LEU A 67 -42.45 -14.86 17.16
CA LEU A 67 -42.34 -14.78 18.61
C LEU A 67 -43.49 -15.63 19.15
N GLY A 68 -43.12 -16.79 19.71
CA GLY A 68 -44.08 -17.74 20.23
C GLY A 68 -44.98 -17.03 21.25
N PRO A 69 -46.14 -17.62 21.59
CA PRO A 69 -46.91 -17.15 22.72
C PRO A 69 -45.98 -16.94 23.93
N PRO A 70 -46.27 -15.97 24.83
CA PRO A 70 -45.43 -15.70 25.99
C PRO A 70 -45.07 -17.03 26.62
N VAL A 71 -43.76 -17.29 26.73
CA VAL A 71 -43.20 -18.53 27.28
C VAL A 71 -43.90 -18.76 28.61
N ARG A 72 -44.94 -19.60 28.57
CA ARG A 72 -45.56 -20.19 29.74
C ARG A 72 -44.40 -20.93 30.37
N GLU A 73 -44.02 -20.58 31.59
CA GLU A 73 -43.01 -21.28 32.38
C GLU A 73 -43.22 -22.78 32.17
N GLU A 74 -42.43 -23.35 31.25
CA GLU A 74 -42.43 -24.78 31.01
C GLU A 74 -41.88 -25.32 32.32
N GLN A 75 -42.74 -26.08 33.01
CA GLN A 75 -42.27 -26.99 34.04
C GLN A 75 -41.00 -27.65 33.49
N PRO A 76 -39.89 -27.63 34.24
CA PRO A 76 -38.63 -28.18 33.76
C PRO A 76 -38.93 -29.58 33.24
N ALA A 77 -38.74 -29.76 31.93
CA ALA A 77 -38.77 -31.08 31.34
C ALA A 77 -37.84 -31.96 32.19
N PRO A 78 -38.25 -33.20 32.54
CA PRO A 78 -37.42 -34.08 33.35
C PRO A 78 -36.03 -34.11 32.73
N GLU A 79 -35.04 -33.69 33.50
CA GLU A 79 -33.63 -33.63 33.11
C GLU A 79 -33.32 -34.92 32.35
N GLU A 80 -33.04 -34.81 31.04
CA GLU A 80 -32.50 -35.94 30.30
C GLU A 80 -31.28 -36.42 31.09
N PRO A 81 -31.19 -37.72 31.41
CA PRO A 81 -30.08 -38.23 32.19
C PRO A 81 -28.78 -37.78 31.52
N PRO A 82 -27.78 -37.34 32.30
CA PRO A 82 -26.53 -36.82 31.77
C PRO A 82 -25.99 -37.81 30.75
N LYS A 83 -25.91 -37.39 29.48
CA LYS A 83 -25.29 -38.18 28.42
C LYS A 83 -23.92 -38.61 28.94
N GLU A 84 -23.73 -39.93 29.06
CA GLU A 84 -22.45 -40.48 29.47
C GLU A 84 -21.34 -39.87 28.60
N PRO A 85 -20.22 -39.43 29.20
CA PRO A 85 -19.13 -38.85 28.44
C PRO A 85 -18.67 -39.86 27.40
N GLU A 86 -18.77 -39.48 26.12
CA GLU A 86 -18.29 -40.33 25.03
C GLU A 86 -16.83 -40.73 25.32
N PRO A 87 -16.47 -42.00 25.09
CA PRO A 87 -15.11 -42.45 25.33
C PRO A 87 -14.14 -41.58 24.53
N PRO A 88 -12.95 -41.27 25.09
CA PRO A 88 -11.97 -40.45 24.40
C PRO A 88 -11.63 -41.09 23.05
N LYS A 89 -11.70 -40.28 21.98
CA LYS A 89 -11.31 -40.71 20.63
C LYS A 89 -9.94 -41.37 20.66
N THR A 90 -9.82 -42.50 19.98
CA THR A 90 -8.55 -43.22 19.89
C THR A 90 -7.55 -42.45 19.03
N ILE A 91 -6.26 -42.74 19.18
CA ILE A 91 -5.19 -42.11 18.37
C ILE A 91 -5.40 -42.41 16.88
N GLU A 92 -5.97 -43.57 16.54
CA GLU A 92 -6.29 -43.96 15.17
C GLU A 92 -7.41 -43.10 14.59
N GLU A 93 -8.47 -42.83 15.36
CA GLU A 93 -9.56 -41.94 14.95
C GLU A 93 -9.09 -40.51 14.73
N LEU A 94 -8.23 -40.00 15.62
CA LEU A 94 -7.61 -38.68 15.45
C LEU A 94 -6.71 -38.63 14.20
N GLY A 95 -5.97 -39.72 13.93
CA GLY A 95 -5.16 -39.84 12.72
C GLY A 95 -5.98 -39.83 11.43
N ALA A 96 -7.15 -40.48 11.45
CA ALA A 96 -8.10 -40.46 10.35
C ALA A 96 -8.70 -39.05 10.15
N GLU A 97 -9.07 -38.37 11.23
CA GLU A 97 -9.61 -37.00 11.19
C GLU A 97 -8.59 -36.00 10.63
N VAL A 98 -7.33 -36.06 11.05
CA VAL A 98 -6.25 -35.20 10.49
C VAL A 98 -6.03 -35.48 9.00
N THR A 99 -6.14 -36.74 8.58
CA THR A 99 -6.01 -37.11 7.16
C THR A 99 -7.18 -36.59 6.32
N ALA A 100 -8.40 -36.64 6.87
CA ALA A 100 -9.59 -36.05 6.25
C ALA A 100 -9.43 -34.54 6.10
N LEU A 101 -9.03 -33.83 7.17
CA LEU A 101 -8.82 -32.38 7.15
C LEU A 101 -7.73 -31.96 6.15
N ARG A 102 -6.62 -32.71 6.07
CA ARG A 102 -5.58 -32.45 5.06
C ARG A 102 -6.08 -32.61 3.63
N THR A 103 -6.97 -33.57 3.40
CA THR A 103 -7.59 -33.79 2.09
C THR A 103 -8.52 -32.65 1.73
N GLU A 104 -9.31 -32.18 2.69
CA GLU A 104 -10.21 -31.04 2.51
C GLU A 104 -9.47 -29.73 2.27
N ILE A 105 -8.38 -29.46 3.00
CA ILE A 105 -7.53 -28.28 2.76
C ILE A 105 -6.98 -28.30 1.33
N ARG A 106 -6.50 -29.44 0.83
CA ARG A 106 -6.02 -29.55 -0.55
C ARG A 106 -7.14 -29.26 -1.55
N ARG A 107 -8.33 -29.81 -1.33
CA ARG A 107 -9.50 -29.54 -2.18
C ARG A 107 -9.87 -28.05 -2.19
N LEU A 108 -9.83 -27.38 -1.04
CA LEU A 108 -10.09 -25.94 -0.96
C LEU A 108 -9.00 -25.14 -1.68
N GLN A 109 -7.73 -25.53 -1.56
CA GLN A 109 -6.63 -24.90 -2.30
C GLN A 109 -6.81 -25.06 -3.81
N ASP A 110 -7.17 -26.25 -4.29
CA ASP A 110 -7.44 -26.51 -5.70
C ASP A 110 -8.61 -25.66 -6.22
N SER A 111 -9.68 -25.55 -5.44
CA SER A 111 -10.85 -24.72 -5.78
C SER A 111 -10.52 -23.22 -5.85
N VAL A 112 -9.67 -22.73 -4.94
CA VAL A 112 -9.21 -21.33 -4.96
C VAL A 112 -8.32 -21.08 -6.17
N ASN A 113 -7.39 -21.98 -6.47
CA ASN A 113 -6.51 -21.85 -7.64
C ASN A 113 -7.32 -21.81 -8.94
N GLU A 114 -8.31 -22.70 -9.10
CA GLU A 114 -9.20 -22.69 -10.27
C GLU A 114 -9.97 -21.36 -10.40
N THR A 115 -10.47 -20.82 -9.28
CA THR A 115 -11.18 -19.54 -9.29
C THR A 115 -10.25 -18.38 -9.66
N LEU A 116 -9.01 -18.39 -9.15
CA LEU A 116 -8.00 -17.39 -9.47
C LEU A 116 -7.58 -17.45 -10.94
N ASP A 117 -7.39 -18.65 -11.49
CA ASP A 117 -7.04 -18.83 -12.91
C ASP A 117 -8.15 -18.28 -13.82
N LEU A 118 -9.42 -18.50 -13.48
CA LEU A 118 -10.56 -17.92 -14.20
C LEU A 118 -10.58 -16.39 -14.13
N LEU A 119 -10.36 -15.80 -12.94
CA LEU A 119 -10.30 -14.35 -12.75
C LEU A 119 -9.13 -13.71 -13.52
N VAL A 120 -7.96 -14.35 -13.52
CA VAL A 120 -6.79 -13.87 -14.24
C VAL A 120 -7.02 -13.92 -15.75
N ALA A 121 -7.67 -14.97 -16.26
CA ALA A 121 -8.06 -15.06 -17.65
C ALA A 121 -9.04 -13.94 -18.05
N ASP A 122 -10.08 -13.70 -17.26
CA ASP A 122 -11.08 -12.65 -17.52
C ASP A 122 -10.45 -11.24 -17.51
N LEU A 123 -9.58 -10.96 -16.53
CA LEU A 123 -8.83 -9.70 -16.48
C LEU A 123 -7.90 -9.52 -17.68
N HIS A 124 -7.29 -10.61 -18.17
CA HIS A 124 -6.45 -10.57 -19.36
C HIS A 124 -7.27 -10.22 -20.60
N ASP A 125 -8.42 -10.87 -20.78
CA ASP A 125 -9.34 -10.63 -21.89
C ASP A 125 -9.88 -9.20 -21.88
N GLU A 126 -10.29 -8.69 -20.72
CA GLU A 126 -10.77 -7.30 -20.59
C GLU A 126 -9.62 -6.30 -20.82
N ASN A 127 -8.40 -6.58 -20.36
CA ASN A 127 -7.26 -5.72 -20.65
C ASN A 127 -6.94 -5.68 -22.16
N GLN A 128 -7.01 -6.83 -22.85
CA GLN A 128 -6.85 -6.88 -24.31
C GLN A 128 -7.95 -6.09 -25.02
N ARG A 129 -9.20 -6.24 -24.58
CA ARG A 129 -10.34 -5.50 -25.12
C ARG A 129 -10.19 -4.00 -24.94
N LEU A 130 -9.79 -3.54 -23.75
CA LEU A 130 -9.55 -2.13 -23.47
C LEU A 130 -8.42 -1.56 -24.32
N ARG A 131 -7.33 -2.32 -24.52
CA ARG A 131 -6.24 -1.90 -25.41
C ARG A 131 -6.72 -1.76 -26.86
N ALA A 132 -7.48 -2.72 -27.37
CA ALA A 132 -8.06 -2.66 -28.70
C ALA A 132 -9.01 -1.47 -28.86
N GLU A 133 -9.80 -1.17 -27.83
CA GLU A 133 -10.71 -0.03 -27.83
C GLU A 133 -9.95 1.30 -27.78
N VAL A 134 -8.91 1.40 -26.96
CA VAL A 134 -8.01 2.57 -26.94
C VAL A 134 -7.36 2.77 -28.32
N GLU A 135 -6.88 1.70 -28.95
CA GLU A 135 -6.28 1.77 -30.28
C GLU A 135 -7.32 2.22 -31.33
N ARG A 136 -8.53 1.66 -31.30
CA ARG A 136 -9.67 2.05 -32.15
C ARG A 136 -10.04 3.53 -31.97
N LEU A 137 -10.14 4.01 -30.73
CA LEU A 137 -10.45 5.41 -30.43
C LEU A 137 -9.29 6.35 -30.78
N SER A 138 -8.04 5.88 -30.69
CA SER A 138 -6.86 6.65 -31.07
C SER A 138 -6.71 6.80 -32.58
N SER A 139 -7.18 5.81 -33.35
CA SER A 139 -7.15 5.79 -34.82
C SER A 139 -8.36 6.49 -35.44
N ALA A 140 -9.53 6.46 -34.79
CA ALA A 140 -10.72 7.18 -35.21
C ALA A 140 -10.70 8.68 -34.87
N ALA A 141 -9.78 9.13 -34.00
CA ALA A 141 -9.65 10.54 -33.64
C ALA A 141 -9.17 11.37 -34.85
N PRO A 142 -9.86 12.48 -35.21
CA PRO A 142 -9.41 13.35 -36.28
C PRO A 142 -8.04 13.93 -35.95
N GLU A 143 -7.20 14.14 -36.97
CA GLU A 143 -5.81 14.61 -36.82
C GLU A 143 -5.69 15.90 -35.98
N LYS A 144 -6.70 16.77 -36.03
CA LYS A 144 -6.83 17.94 -35.14
C LYS A 144 -7.01 17.60 -33.65
N ALA A 145 -7.77 16.57 -33.30
CA ALA A 145 -7.92 16.10 -31.91
C ALA A 145 -6.67 15.33 -31.43
N ARG A 146 -5.86 14.81 -32.37
CA ARG A 146 -4.56 14.17 -32.07
C ARG A 146 -3.52 15.19 -31.60
N ILE A 147 -3.51 16.38 -32.21
CA ILE A 147 -2.65 17.51 -31.82
C ILE A 147 -3.10 18.10 -30.47
N GLU A 148 -4.40 18.16 -30.20
CA GLU A 148 -4.93 18.58 -28.88
C GLU A 148 -4.68 17.54 -27.77
N ARG A 149 -4.60 16.23 -28.07
CA ARG A 149 -4.18 15.22 -27.08
C ARG A 149 -2.68 15.23 -26.74
N GLY A 150 -1.84 15.85 -27.59
CA GLY A 150 -0.48 16.21 -27.22
C GLY A 150 -0.41 17.35 -26.17
N ALA A 151 -1.56 17.97 -25.90
CA ALA A 151 -1.75 19.06 -24.94
C ALA A 151 -2.79 18.69 -23.87
N ILE A 152 -2.99 17.40 -23.56
CA ILE A 152 -3.54 17.06 -22.24
C ILE A 152 -2.41 17.35 -21.26
N PRO A 153 -2.55 18.32 -20.35
CA PRO A 153 -1.60 18.47 -19.27
C PRO A 153 -1.64 17.16 -18.50
N MET A 154 -0.56 16.38 -18.54
CA MET A 154 -0.35 15.46 -17.43
C MET A 154 -0.42 16.34 -16.17
N PRO A 155 -1.21 16.00 -15.15
CA PRO A 155 -0.99 16.60 -13.83
C PRO A 155 0.50 16.36 -13.49
N GLY A 156 1.31 17.44 -13.53
CA GLY A 156 2.78 17.39 -13.43
C GLY A 156 3.58 17.72 -14.71
N GLY A 157 2.94 18.01 -15.85
CA GLY A 157 3.63 18.33 -17.11
C GLY A 157 4.25 19.73 -17.17
N ASP A 158 3.65 20.71 -16.49
CA ASP A 158 4.10 22.11 -16.52
C ASP A 158 5.42 22.33 -15.75
N VAL A 159 5.83 21.38 -14.90
CA VAL A 159 7.13 21.46 -14.20
C VAL A 159 8.29 21.08 -15.11
N VAL A 160 8.07 20.28 -16.15
CA VAL A 160 9.16 19.74 -16.99
C VAL A 160 9.62 20.76 -18.03
N ALA A 161 8.70 21.53 -18.61
CA ALA A 161 9.03 22.53 -19.62
C ALA A 161 9.70 23.80 -19.03
N GLU A 162 9.43 24.14 -17.76
CA GLU A 162 10.09 25.26 -17.06
C GLU A 162 11.51 24.87 -16.62
N VAL A 163 11.74 23.61 -16.24
CA VAL A 163 13.08 23.09 -15.85
C VAL A 163 14.02 23.01 -17.05
N GLU A 164 13.52 22.61 -18.24
CA GLU A 164 14.36 22.56 -19.45
C GLU A 164 14.78 23.95 -19.95
N LYS A 165 13.98 24.99 -19.67
CA LYS A 165 14.30 26.39 -20.02
C LYS A 165 15.18 27.09 -18.97
N GLN A 166 15.18 26.64 -17.72
CA GLN A 166 16.13 27.10 -16.69
C GLN A 166 17.51 26.41 -16.79
N ALA A 167 17.62 25.23 -17.40
CA ALA A 167 18.90 24.55 -17.61
C ALA A 167 19.84 25.26 -18.62
N ALA A 168 19.35 26.21 -19.41
CA ALA A 168 20.13 26.91 -20.43
C ALA A 168 20.77 28.23 -19.98
N ALA A 169 20.57 28.66 -18.73
CA ALA A 169 21.10 29.94 -18.26
C ALA A 169 21.44 29.94 -16.76
N THR A 170 22.49 29.24 -16.35
CA THR A 170 23.23 29.60 -15.13
C THR A 170 24.72 29.25 -15.28
N PRO A 171 25.64 30.22 -15.07
CA PRO A 171 27.06 29.99 -15.17
C PRO A 171 27.59 29.23 -13.94
N ASP A 172 28.21 28.08 -14.22
CA ASP A 172 29.37 27.50 -13.51
C ASP A 172 29.50 27.88 -12.02
N ALA A 173 28.54 27.42 -11.20
CA ALA A 173 28.71 27.37 -9.76
C ALA A 173 29.39 26.03 -9.42
N PRO A 174 30.50 26.01 -8.66
CA PRO A 174 31.16 24.76 -8.29
C PRO A 174 30.19 23.83 -7.54
N LEU A 175 29.93 22.65 -8.12
CA LEU A 175 29.24 21.56 -7.45
C LEU A 175 29.99 21.24 -6.15
N GLU A 176 29.36 21.47 -5.00
CA GLU A 176 29.86 20.91 -3.75
C GLU A 176 29.95 19.37 -3.90
N PRO A 177 31.07 18.75 -3.53
CA PRO A 177 31.25 17.32 -3.69
C PRO A 177 30.20 16.57 -2.87
N ALA A 178 29.58 15.56 -3.50
CA ALA A 178 28.63 14.68 -2.83
C ALA A 178 29.24 14.14 -1.52
N PRO A 179 28.47 14.08 -0.42
CA PRO A 179 29.00 13.63 0.85
C PRO A 179 29.55 12.20 0.73
N GLU A 180 30.85 12.04 0.95
CA GLU A 180 31.54 10.76 0.94
C GLU A 180 31.13 9.94 2.18
N GLY A 181 30.06 9.17 2.06
CA GLY A 181 29.60 8.25 3.09
C GLY A 181 28.33 7.52 2.71
N PRO A 182 28.03 6.34 3.30
CA PRO A 182 26.79 5.65 3.06
C PRO A 182 25.61 6.58 3.40
N PRO A 183 24.54 6.58 2.57
CA PRO A 183 23.40 7.45 2.80
C PRO A 183 22.81 7.19 4.18
N LYS A 184 22.63 8.24 4.97
CA LYS A 184 22.01 8.13 6.29
C LYS A 184 20.53 7.87 6.10
N VAL A 185 20.11 6.63 6.36
CA VAL A 185 18.71 6.22 6.40
C VAL A 185 18.17 6.31 7.81
N GLU A 186 16.92 6.77 7.94
CA GLU A 186 16.19 6.79 9.20
C GLU A 186 15.32 5.53 9.28
N VAL A 187 15.41 4.79 10.38
CA VAL A 187 14.59 3.62 10.63
C VAL A 187 13.35 4.03 11.43
N LEU A 188 12.17 3.91 10.84
CA LEU A 188 10.92 4.34 11.48
C LEU A 188 10.26 3.20 12.24
N LYS A 189 10.28 1.99 11.67
CA LYS A 189 9.65 0.83 12.27
C LYS A 189 10.42 -0.43 11.93
N GLU A 190 10.64 -1.25 12.94
CA GLU A 190 11.22 -2.58 12.80
C GLU A 190 10.32 -3.62 13.46
N TRP A 191 10.26 -4.81 12.88
CA TRP A 191 9.60 -5.96 13.46
C TRP A 191 10.30 -7.24 13.01
N GLY A 192 10.03 -8.34 13.70
CA GLY A 192 10.54 -9.65 13.33
C GLY A 192 11.07 -10.45 14.49
N ARG A 193 11.87 -11.47 14.16
CA ARG A 193 12.50 -12.41 15.09
C ARG A 193 13.92 -12.69 14.62
N THR A 194 14.86 -12.60 15.54
CA THR A 194 16.26 -12.98 15.32
C THR A 194 16.41 -14.47 15.05
N ALA A 195 17.57 -14.90 14.55
CA ALA A 195 17.85 -16.31 14.33
C ALA A 195 17.85 -17.11 15.64
N GLU A 196 18.31 -16.47 16.71
CA GLU A 196 18.34 -16.99 18.07
C GLU A 196 16.93 -17.21 18.61
N GLU A 197 16.06 -16.20 18.53
CA GLU A 197 14.65 -16.30 18.96
C GLU A 197 13.87 -17.34 18.16
N ALA A 198 14.08 -17.40 16.84
CA ALA A 198 13.45 -18.40 15.99
C ALA A 198 13.84 -19.82 16.42
N LYS A 199 15.11 -20.04 16.76
CA LYS A 199 15.62 -21.32 17.26
C LYS A 199 15.01 -21.71 18.61
N GLU A 200 14.77 -20.74 19.50
CA GLU A 200 14.11 -20.98 20.79
C GLU A 200 12.64 -21.36 20.64
N LEU A 201 11.94 -20.79 19.65
CA LEU A 201 10.52 -21.09 19.38
C LEU A 201 10.30 -22.45 18.71
N GLY A 202 11.33 -23.01 18.07
CA GLY A 202 11.35 -24.37 17.55
C GLY A 202 11.90 -24.49 16.13
N PRO A 203 12.19 -25.72 15.67
CA PRO A 203 12.91 -25.97 14.42
C PRO A 203 12.15 -25.58 13.14
N ASN A 204 10.84 -25.29 13.25
CA ASN A 204 9.97 -24.94 12.12
C ASN A 204 9.65 -23.44 12.08
N VAL A 205 10.29 -22.63 12.94
CA VAL A 205 10.05 -21.19 12.99
C VAL A 205 11.19 -20.48 12.27
N SER A 206 10.86 -19.73 11.23
CA SER A 206 11.83 -18.94 10.46
C SER A 206 12.17 -17.61 11.13
N SER A 207 13.43 -17.21 11.01
CA SER A 207 13.87 -15.86 11.35
C SER A 207 13.32 -14.87 10.32
N LEU A 208 12.90 -13.70 10.80
CA LEU A 208 12.23 -12.70 9.98
C LEU A 208 12.72 -11.31 10.36
N LYS A 209 13.01 -10.46 9.38
CA LYS A 209 13.26 -9.04 9.58
C LYS A 209 12.35 -8.22 8.68
N GLY A 210 11.54 -7.36 9.28
CA GLY A 210 10.71 -6.38 8.60
C GLY A 210 11.10 -4.98 9.00
N MET A 211 11.25 -4.06 8.03
CA MET A 211 11.64 -2.68 8.31
C MET A 211 10.96 -1.69 7.37
N ILE A 212 10.71 -0.49 7.88
CA ILE A 212 10.30 0.68 7.11
C ILE A 212 11.35 1.77 7.32
N LEU A 213 11.94 2.23 6.21
CA LEU A 213 13.02 3.20 6.20
C LEU A 213 12.61 4.47 5.45
N ALA A 214 13.11 5.61 5.90
CA ALA A 214 13.11 6.84 5.13
C ALA A 214 14.55 7.16 4.68
N ALA A 215 14.72 7.35 3.38
CA ALA A 215 15.96 7.74 2.74
C ALA A 215 15.87 9.21 2.29
N PRO A 216 17.00 9.91 2.11
CA PRO A 216 17.00 11.26 1.57
C PRO A 216 16.34 11.33 0.18
N ALA A 217 15.52 12.36 -0.06
CA ALA A 217 14.75 12.52 -1.30
C ALA A 217 15.57 12.61 -2.60
N GLN A 218 16.88 12.86 -2.50
CA GLN A 218 17.77 13.17 -3.62
C GLN A 218 18.69 12.00 -4.00
N LEU A 219 18.39 10.76 -3.55
CA LEU A 219 19.20 9.61 -3.93
C LEU A 219 18.96 9.21 -5.40
N THR A 220 20.07 9.09 -6.11
CA THR A 220 20.11 8.53 -7.46
C THR A 220 19.74 7.05 -7.47
N ASP A 221 19.37 6.52 -8.64
CA ASP A 221 19.03 5.10 -8.82
C ASP A 221 20.21 4.20 -8.42
N GLU A 222 21.44 4.59 -8.77
CA GLU A 222 22.66 3.88 -8.40
C GLU A 222 22.87 3.85 -6.88
N GLN A 223 22.63 4.98 -6.19
CA GLN A 223 22.74 5.07 -4.74
C GLN A 223 21.66 4.25 -4.04
N LEU A 224 20.43 4.24 -4.55
CA LEU A 224 19.35 3.38 -4.02
C LEU A 224 19.64 1.90 -4.28
N ALA A 225 20.18 1.55 -5.45
CA ALA A 225 20.61 0.19 -5.76
C ALA A 225 21.76 -0.27 -4.85
N GLU A 226 22.71 0.61 -4.55
CA GLU A 226 23.78 0.34 -3.58
C GLU A 226 23.25 0.20 -2.16
N LEU A 227 22.35 1.09 -1.73
CA LEU A 227 21.65 0.97 -0.45
C LEU A 227 20.91 -0.37 -0.34
N GLY A 228 20.19 -0.77 -1.39
CA GLY A 228 19.49 -2.04 -1.44
C GLY A 228 20.40 -3.25 -1.29
N ARG A 229 21.54 -3.25 -1.99
CA ARG A 229 22.57 -4.30 -1.88
C ARG A 229 23.19 -4.35 -0.48
N ASN A 230 23.48 -3.18 0.11
CA ASN A 230 24.04 -3.09 1.46
C ASN A 230 23.08 -3.66 2.50
N LEU A 231 21.80 -3.26 2.47
CA LEU A 231 20.77 -3.77 3.37
C LEU A 231 20.54 -5.28 3.17
N TYR A 232 20.50 -5.74 1.92
CA TYR A 232 20.37 -7.18 1.61
C TYR A 232 21.51 -8.01 2.24
N ASN A 233 22.75 -7.50 2.15
CA ASN A 233 23.92 -8.17 2.71
C ASN A 233 23.97 -8.07 4.25
N GLU A 234 23.61 -6.93 4.82
CA GLU A 234 23.56 -6.71 6.27
C GLU A 234 22.62 -7.71 6.96
N TYR A 235 21.46 -7.98 6.35
CA TYR A 235 20.45 -8.90 6.88
C TYR A 235 20.50 -10.30 6.24
N ALA A 236 21.61 -10.69 5.62
CA ALA A 236 21.75 -11.97 4.94
C ALA A 236 21.58 -13.20 5.86
N ALA A 237 21.76 -13.03 7.17
CA ALA A 237 21.57 -14.08 8.18
C ALA A 237 20.10 -14.46 8.43
N TYR A 238 19.14 -13.61 8.04
CA TYR A 238 17.71 -13.87 8.20
C TYR A 238 17.17 -14.76 7.07
N GLU A 239 16.19 -15.62 7.39
CA GLU A 239 15.54 -16.47 6.40
C GLU A 239 14.52 -15.70 5.55
N ALA A 240 13.81 -14.74 6.14
CA ALA A 240 12.89 -13.85 5.46
C ALA A 240 13.20 -12.38 5.79
N VAL A 241 13.32 -11.53 4.76
CA VAL A 241 13.52 -10.09 4.90
C VAL A 241 12.51 -9.34 4.05
N VAL A 242 11.87 -8.32 4.61
CA VAL A 242 11.01 -7.38 3.88
C VAL A 242 11.34 -5.96 4.34
N ILE A 243 11.95 -5.17 3.45
CA ILE A 243 12.30 -3.77 3.74
C ILE A 243 11.64 -2.89 2.68
N ASP A 244 10.82 -1.95 3.13
CA ASP A 244 10.23 -0.91 2.30
C ASP A 244 10.92 0.42 2.60
N VAL A 245 11.41 1.10 1.56
CA VAL A 245 12.15 2.36 1.66
C VAL A 245 11.41 3.46 0.94
N PHE A 246 11.27 4.60 1.61
CA PHE A 246 10.58 5.79 1.13
C PHE A 246 11.55 6.95 1.01
N ASP A 247 11.26 7.89 0.11
CA ASP A 247 12.03 9.13 -0.07
C ASP A 247 11.53 10.30 0.82
N ASP A 248 10.39 10.10 1.47
CA ASP A 248 9.75 11.04 2.38
C ASP A 248 9.43 10.38 3.74
N VAL A 249 9.72 11.10 4.82
CA VAL A 249 9.58 10.61 6.20
C VAL A 249 8.11 10.50 6.60
N GLU A 250 7.25 11.43 6.16
CA GLU A 250 5.83 11.38 6.50
C GLU A 250 5.13 10.24 5.74
N ALA A 251 5.46 10.02 4.47
CA ALA A 251 4.97 8.87 3.71
C ALA A 251 5.37 7.53 4.35
N ALA A 252 6.62 7.43 4.81
CA ALA A 252 7.10 6.26 5.54
C ALA A 252 6.34 6.04 6.86
N ARG A 253 6.08 7.11 7.61
CA ARG A 253 5.32 7.08 8.86
C ARG A 253 3.86 6.66 8.62
N ASP A 254 3.23 7.22 7.60
CA ASP A 254 1.86 6.89 7.20
C ASP A 254 1.73 5.42 6.82
N TYR A 255 2.71 4.89 6.08
CA TYR A 255 2.76 3.47 5.79
C TYR A 255 2.94 2.63 7.06
N ALA A 256 3.85 3.03 7.95
CA ALA A 256 4.14 2.31 9.18
C ALA A 256 2.94 2.24 10.16
N GLU A 257 2.14 3.31 10.22
CA GLU A 257 1.01 3.43 11.15
C GLU A 257 -0.31 2.93 10.55
N ARG A 258 -0.57 3.27 9.28
CA ARG A 258 -1.89 3.10 8.64
C ARG A 258 -1.88 2.08 7.51
N ASN A 259 -0.71 1.55 7.14
CA ASN A 259 -0.52 0.64 6.01
C ASN A 259 -1.01 1.23 4.66
N ILE A 260 -0.92 2.55 4.51
CA ILE A 260 -1.27 3.27 3.28
C ILE A 260 -0.01 3.38 2.42
N LYS A 261 0.00 2.71 1.27
CA LYS A 261 1.13 2.78 0.33
C LYS A 261 1.04 4.04 -0.53
N SER A 262 1.94 5.00 -0.31
CA SER A 262 2.18 6.05 -1.30
C SER A 262 3.06 5.49 -2.42
N GLY A 263 2.46 5.21 -3.58
CA GLY A 263 3.19 4.69 -4.74
C GLY A 263 4.20 5.68 -5.33
N GLU A 264 4.09 6.97 -5.00
CA GLU A 264 4.99 8.02 -5.46
C GLU A 264 6.25 8.12 -4.58
N HIS A 265 6.10 7.94 -3.27
CA HIS A 265 7.20 8.07 -2.30
C HIS A 265 7.91 6.76 -1.99
N HIS A 266 7.30 5.62 -2.32
CA HIS A 266 7.95 4.33 -2.19
C HIS A 266 8.98 4.19 -3.32
N VAL A 267 10.27 4.08 -2.98
CA VAL A 267 11.37 4.14 -3.96
C VAL A 267 12.16 2.85 -4.07
N LEU A 268 12.19 2.02 -3.03
CA LEU A 268 12.94 0.77 -3.05
C LEU A 268 12.24 -0.26 -2.15
N ARG A 269 12.12 -1.48 -2.67
CA ARG A 269 11.66 -2.65 -1.94
C ARG A 269 12.69 -3.76 -2.01
N ILE A 270 12.98 -4.34 -0.85
CA ILE A 270 13.86 -5.49 -0.70
C ILE A 270 13.02 -6.61 -0.14
N ALA A 271 12.90 -7.71 -0.86
CA ALA A 271 12.37 -8.95 -0.33
C ALA A 271 13.43 -10.04 -0.45
N LYS A 272 13.51 -10.88 0.57
CA LYS A 272 14.35 -12.08 0.59
C LYS A 272 13.53 -13.19 1.21
N HIS A 273 13.55 -14.37 0.60
CA HIS A 273 12.91 -15.53 1.20
C HIS A 273 13.69 -16.81 0.85
N ARG A 274 14.44 -17.32 1.83
CA ARG A 274 15.43 -18.39 1.63
C ARG A 274 14.84 -19.67 1.04
N SER A 275 13.59 -20.01 1.35
CA SER A 275 12.97 -21.24 0.85
C SER A 275 12.49 -21.15 -0.60
N THR A 276 12.12 -19.96 -1.08
CA THR A 276 11.66 -19.75 -2.46
C THR A 276 12.79 -19.28 -3.36
N ASN A 277 13.91 -18.83 -2.78
CA ASN A 277 15.02 -18.21 -3.50
C ASN A 277 14.56 -17.02 -4.36
N ASP A 278 13.48 -16.36 -3.92
CA ASP A 278 12.91 -15.18 -4.53
C ASP A 278 13.36 -13.96 -3.72
N ASP A 279 14.43 -13.34 -4.22
CA ASP A 279 15.16 -12.29 -3.52
C ASP A 279 15.16 -10.97 -4.33
N PRO A 280 13.98 -10.40 -4.66
CA PRO A 280 13.92 -9.24 -5.52
C PRO A 280 14.33 -7.97 -4.77
N ILE A 281 15.25 -7.22 -5.39
CA ILE A 281 15.53 -5.82 -5.08
C ILE A 281 14.89 -4.99 -6.18
N LEU A 282 13.84 -4.24 -5.84
CA LEU A 282 13.01 -3.51 -6.79
C LEU A 282 13.09 -2.01 -6.53
N LEU A 283 13.55 -1.25 -7.52
CA LEU A 283 13.43 0.20 -7.54
C LEU A 283 12.05 0.57 -8.05
N THR A 284 11.39 1.55 -7.43
CA THR A 284 10.09 2.07 -7.89
C THR A 284 10.30 3.45 -8.49
N ARG A 285 9.98 3.60 -9.77
CA ARG A 285 10.07 4.88 -10.51
C ARG A 285 8.80 5.10 -11.31
N GLY A 286 8.11 6.21 -11.04
CA GLY A 286 6.83 6.54 -11.70
C GLY A 286 5.79 5.41 -11.59
N GLY A 287 5.71 4.75 -10.42
CA GLY A 287 4.82 3.64 -10.16
C GLY A 287 5.21 2.30 -10.82
N LYS A 288 6.38 2.21 -11.47
CA LYS A 288 6.88 0.96 -12.07
C LYS A 288 8.01 0.37 -11.23
N ASN A 289 7.98 -0.94 -11.05
CA ASN A 289 9.05 -1.69 -10.39
C ASN A 289 10.11 -2.12 -11.41
N LEU A 290 11.35 -1.72 -11.17
CA LEU A 290 12.52 -2.05 -11.97
C LEU A 290 13.44 -2.97 -11.15
N PRO A 291 13.81 -4.16 -11.65
CA PRO A 291 14.74 -5.03 -10.94
C PRO A 291 16.14 -4.42 -10.92
N VAL A 292 16.77 -4.44 -9.75
CA VAL A 292 18.20 -4.13 -9.61
C VAL A 292 18.98 -5.39 -9.95
N SER A 293 19.96 -5.28 -10.86
CA SER A 293 20.88 -6.38 -11.15
C SER A 293 21.71 -6.67 -9.90
N GLN A 294 21.63 -7.90 -9.39
CA GLN A 294 22.42 -8.37 -8.24
C GLN A 294 23.91 -8.53 -8.60
#